data_AF-C3XZD3-F1
#
_entry.id   AF-C3XZD3-F1
#
_cell.length_a   1.000
_cell.length_b   1.000
_cell.length_c   1.000
_cell.angle_alpha   90.00
_cell.angle_beta   90.00
_cell.angle_gamma   90.00
#
_symmetry.space_group_name_H-M   'P 1'
#
loop_
_entity.id
_entity.type
_entity.pdbx_description
1 polymer ?
#
loop_
_entity_poly.entity_id
_entity_poly.type
_entity_poly.pdbx_seq_one_letter_code
_entity_poly.pdbx_strand_id
1 'polypeptide(L)'
;MMDEMKPNLNVTSPRCAIIRNPDQSQTEEEEEVGEENGVLFYVNKSGFPLNDKTWERMWHHVAKIHPDGHKMVTEIRNSKELPRVPLPVVPVFPTNTPITDRLWLVQKYMSDLQYNHTGTQFFEIRKNRPLTGLIDSAKEIIREALPIKCLEAVILAIHLTNGMPGVERFPISFKSQFGSTVHRHVVLGVYCGGRYGALGMSRREDLMYKPLEFKALTLNMIKLSTDGVRKELEKYSREVRAKMKTSGIVSERPPLVPPPSSPRKETPGRLN
;
A
#
# COMPACT_ATOMS: atom_id res chain seq x y z
N MET A 1 14.97 -66.09 36.43
CA MET A 1 15.33 -65.13 37.50
C MET A 1 15.27 -63.76 36.87
N MET A 2 14.08 -63.14 36.91
CA MET A 2 13.74 -61.99 37.79
C MET A 2 14.52 -60.75 37.34
N ASP A 3 13.94 -59.90 36.49
CA ASP A 3 13.03 -58.77 36.81
C ASP A 3 13.61 -57.77 37.82
N GLU A 4 13.92 -56.57 37.32
CA GLU A 4 13.70 -55.23 37.89
C GLU A 4 14.16 -54.20 36.82
N MET A 5 13.72 -52.96 36.68
CA MET A 5 12.47 -52.20 36.92
C MET A 5 12.77 -50.82 36.26
N LYS A 6 11.89 -50.29 35.40
CA LYS A 6 12.06 -48.95 34.76
C LYS A 6 11.66 -47.81 35.74
N PRO A 7 11.87 -46.51 35.41
CA PRO A 7 10.92 -45.84 34.51
C PRO A 7 11.52 -44.89 33.46
N ASN A 8 10.79 -44.86 32.34
CA ASN A 8 10.83 -43.87 31.26
C ASN A 8 10.51 -42.45 31.78
N LEU A 9 11.23 -41.43 31.30
CA LEU A 9 10.68 -40.08 31.19
C LEU A 9 10.50 -39.70 29.71
N ASN A 10 9.28 -39.93 29.22
CA ASN A 10 8.71 -39.16 28.12
C ASN A 10 8.34 -37.78 28.68
N VAL A 11 9.10 -36.74 28.33
CA VAL A 11 8.66 -35.35 28.56
C VAL A 11 7.81 -34.94 27.36
N THR A 12 6.51 -35.16 27.51
CA THR A 12 5.46 -34.55 26.68
C THR A 12 5.45 -33.04 26.90
N SER A 13 5.70 -32.28 25.84
CA SER A 13 5.44 -30.84 25.75
C SER A 13 3.95 -30.54 26.01
N PRO A 14 3.59 -29.48 26.76
CA PRO A 14 2.20 -29.18 27.08
C PRO A 14 1.46 -28.73 25.81
N ARG A 15 0.62 -29.62 25.28
CA ARG A 15 -0.48 -29.25 24.38
C ARG A 15 -1.45 -28.41 25.18
N CYS A 16 -1.53 -27.11 24.88
CA CYS A 16 -2.62 -26.28 25.34
C CYS A 16 -3.90 -26.74 24.61
N ALA A 17 -4.64 -27.64 25.26
CA ALA A 17 -5.95 -28.09 24.79
C ALA A 17 -6.97 -26.98 25.05
N ILE A 18 -7.47 -26.36 23.98
CA ILE A 18 -8.65 -25.50 24.05
C ILE A 18 -9.85 -26.44 24.19
N ILE A 19 -10.42 -26.52 25.39
CA ILE A 19 -11.69 -27.18 25.65
C ILE A 19 -12.76 -26.35 24.92
N ARG A 20 -13.32 -26.89 23.83
CA ARG A 20 -14.53 -26.37 23.19
C ARG A 20 -15.73 -26.95 23.92
N ASN A 21 -16.50 -26.11 24.63
CA ASN A 21 -17.86 -26.45 25.01
C ASN A 21 -18.76 -26.37 23.77
N PRO A 22 -19.58 -27.38 23.45
CA PRO A 22 -20.49 -27.35 22.32
C PRO A 22 -21.88 -26.95 22.81
N ASP A 23 -22.16 -25.65 22.90
CA ASP A 23 -23.50 -25.12 22.59
C ASP A 23 -23.47 -23.59 22.57
N GLN A 24 -23.61 -23.01 21.39
CA GLN A 24 -24.35 -21.78 21.11
C GLN A 24 -24.13 -21.43 19.63
N SER A 25 -25.15 -21.74 18.86
CA SER A 25 -25.36 -21.29 17.49
C SER A 25 -25.44 -19.77 17.45
N GLN A 26 -24.46 -19.14 16.84
CA GLN A 26 -24.60 -17.83 16.21
C GLN A 26 -23.59 -17.76 15.06
N THR A 27 -24.12 -17.47 13.88
CA THR A 27 -23.40 -17.22 12.64
C THR A 27 -22.49 -16.01 12.82
N GLU A 28 -21.27 -16.24 13.29
CA GLU A 28 -20.20 -15.26 13.22
C GLU A 28 -19.63 -15.30 11.80
N GLU A 29 -19.82 -14.20 11.06
CA GLU A 29 -19.04 -13.95 9.85
C GLU A 29 -17.57 -14.16 10.21
N GLU A 30 -16.89 -15.12 9.56
CA GLU A 30 -15.48 -15.38 9.75
C GLU A 30 -14.69 -14.11 9.41
N GLU A 31 -14.45 -13.26 10.41
CA GLU A 31 -13.67 -12.05 10.27
C GLU A 31 -12.21 -12.45 9.99
N GLU A 32 -11.65 -11.96 8.88
CA GLU A 32 -10.27 -12.25 8.47
C GLU A 32 -9.26 -11.75 9.52
N VAL A 33 -8.96 -12.62 10.48
CA VAL A 33 -7.86 -12.48 11.41
C VAL A 33 -6.61 -13.02 10.71
N GLY A 34 -5.80 -12.13 10.16
CA GLY A 34 -4.46 -12.49 9.71
C GLY A 34 -3.51 -12.51 10.90
N GLU A 35 -2.71 -13.56 11.07
CA GLU A 35 -1.56 -13.52 11.97
C GLU A 35 -0.31 -13.10 11.20
N GLU A 36 0.28 -11.95 11.54
CA GLU A 36 1.63 -11.58 11.08
C GLU A 36 2.54 -11.49 12.32
N ASN A 37 3.50 -12.41 12.46
CA ASN A 37 4.49 -12.41 13.55
C ASN A 37 3.93 -12.69 14.96
N GLY A 38 2.85 -13.47 15.07
CA GLY A 38 2.16 -13.68 16.35
C GLY A 38 1.37 -12.46 16.83
N VAL A 39 1.26 -11.44 15.98
CA VAL A 39 0.47 -10.22 16.19
C VAL A 39 -0.76 -10.31 15.29
N LEU A 40 -1.94 -10.26 15.91
CA LEU A 40 -3.22 -10.26 15.22
C LEU A 40 -3.32 -8.99 14.36
N PHE A 41 -3.64 -9.17 13.08
CA PHE A 41 -3.83 -8.11 12.11
C PHE A 41 -5.31 -7.94 11.82
N TYR A 42 -5.85 -6.76 12.12
CA TYR A 42 -7.26 -6.44 11.90
C TYR A 42 -7.44 -5.53 10.69
N VAL A 43 -8.57 -5.67 10.01
CA VAL A 43 -8.98 -4.81 8.90
C VAL A 43 -10.32 -4.19 9.26
N ASN A 44 -10.41 -2.85 9.19
CA ASN A 44 -11.66 -2.14 9.26
C ASN A 44 -12.49 -2.41 8.00
N LYS A 45 -13.70 -2.94 8.18
CA LYS A 45 -14.70 -3.15 7.11
C LYS A 45 -15.96 -2.29 7.30
N SER A 46 -15.99 -1.46 8.35
CA SER A 46 -17.17 -0.66 8.73
C SER A 46 -17.21 0.73 8.11
N GLY A 47 -16.16 1.14 7.41
CA GLY A 47 -16.03 2.49 6.87
C GLY A 47 -15.68 3.51 7.96
N PHE A 48 -16.12 4.76 7.77
CA PHE A 48 -15.86 5.88 8.68
C PHE A 48 -17.15 6.65 8.99
N PRO A 49 -17.42 6.99 10.27
CA PRO A 49 -16.60 6.71 11.45
C PRO A 49 -16.50 5.20 11.76
N LEU A 50 -15.44 4.80 12.47
CA LEU A 50 -15.25 3.40 12.89
C LEU A 50 -16.39 2.97 13.80
N ASN A 51 -16.91 1.76 13.62
CA ASN A 51 -17.88 1.20 14.55
C ASN A 51 -17.24 0.84 15.91
N ASP A 52 -18.06 0.78 16.96
CA ASP A 52 -17.60 0.55 18.33
C ASP A 52 -16.80 -0.76 18.46
N LYS A 53 -17.24 -1.83 17.76
CA LYS A 53 -16.55 -3.13 17.76
C LYS A 53 -15.10 -3.00 17.26
N THR A 54 -14.90 -2.33 16.12
CA THR A 54 -13.56 -2.15 15.53
C THR A 54 -12.73 -1.19 16.37
N TRP A 55 -13.35 -0.12 16.87
CA TRP A 55 -12.71 0.87 17.74
C TRP A 55 -12.17 0.25 19.03
N GLU A 56 -13.02 -0.47 19.76
CA GLU A 56 -12.62 -1.14 20.99
C GLU A 56 -11.54 -2.18 20.72
N ARG A 57 -11.70 -3.01 19.68
CA ARG A 57 -10.71 -4.02 19.33
C ARG A 57 -9.33 -3.43 19.05
N MET A 58 -9.25 -2.30 18.36
CA MET A 58 -8.00 -1.58 18.11
C MET A 58 -7.32 -1.20 19.44
N TRP A 59 -8.07 -0.61 20.37
CA TRP A 59 -7.53 -0.21 21.68
C TRP A 59 -7.09 -1.39 22.54
N HIS A 60 -7.87 -2.48 22.55
CA HIS A 60 -7.50 -3.71 23.24
C HIS A 60 -6.20 -4.31 22.70
N HIS A 61 -6.03 -4.31 21.37
CA HIS A 61 -4.81 -4.78 20.73
C HIS A 61 -3.60 -3.95 21.14
N VAL A 62 -3.70 -2.63 21.04
CA VAL A 62 -2.62 -1.69 21.39
C VAL A 62 -2.22 -1.83 22.86
N ALA A 63 -3.20 -1.95 23.78
CA ALA A 63 -2.93 -2.16 25.20
C ALA A 63 -2.14 -3.45 25.50
N LYS A 64 -2.30 -4.49 24.67
CA LYS A 64 -1.59 -5.77 24.85
C LYS A 64 -0.13 -5.69 24.41
N ILE A 65 0.18 -4.88 23.39
CA ILE A 65 1.52 -4.84 22.78
C ILE A 65 2.39 -3.68 23.29
N HIS A 66 1.78 -2.60 23.79
CA HIS A 66 2.51 -1.44 24.27
C HIS A 66 3.09 -1.68 25.68
N PRO A 67 4.34 -1.27 25.98
CA PRO A 67 4.95 -1.47 27.30
C PRO A 67 4.12 -0.90 28.46
N ASP A 68 3.52 0.29 28.28
CA ASP A 68 2.66 0.93 29.29
C ASP A 68 1.20 0.44 29.25
N GLY A 69 0.88 -0.44 28.29
CA GLY A 69 -0.41 -1.08 28.10
C GLY A 69 -1.63 -0.16 28.28
N HIS A 70 -2.52 -0.54 29.20
CA HIS A 70 -3.76 0.21 29.45
C HIS A 70 -3.55 1.62 29.97
N LYS A 71 -2.42 1.94 30.64
CA LYS A 71 -2.18 3.30 31.14
C LYS A 71 -2.15 4.31 30.00
N MET A 72 -1.36 4.01 28.96
CA MET A 72 -1.29 4.82 27.74
C MET A 72 -2.65 4.93 27.05
N VAL A 73 -3.40 3.82 26.96
CA VAL A 73 -4.74 3.84 26.35
C VAL A 73 -5.69 4.76 27.11
N THR A 74 -5.71 4.69 28.44
CA THR A 74 -6.56 5.54 29.28
C THR A 74 -6.16 7.01 29.17
N GLU A 75 -4.86 7.32 29.16
CA GLU A 75 -4.35 8.68 29.00
C GLU A 75 -4.82 9.32 27.69
N ILE A 76 -4.72 8.59 26.56
CA ILE A 76 -5.17 9.12 25.27
C ILE A 76 -6.69 9.21 25.19
N ARG A 77 -7.42 8.15 25.57
CA ARG A 77 -8.89 8.08 25.42
C ARG A 77 -9.63 9.04 26.33
N ASN A 78 -9.11 9.29 27.52
CA ASN A 78 -9.74 10.18 28.50
C ASN A 78 -9.17 11.60 28.47
N SER A 79 -8.21 11.88 27.59
CA SER A 79 -7.70 13.24 27.42
C SER A 79 -8.82 14.16 26.95
N LYS A 80 -8.95 15.31 27.62
CA LYS A 80 -9.90 16.36 27.24
C LYS A 80 -9.42 17.15 26.02
N GLU A 81 -8.11 17.18 25.80
CA GLU A 81 -7.48 17.92 24.71
C GLU A 81 -6.34 17.06 24.12
N LEU A 82 -6.54 16.61 22.89
CA LEU A 82 -5.49 15.96 22.10
C LEU A 82 -4.86 16.99 21.16
N PRO A 83 -3.53 16.94 20.92
CA PRO A 83 -2.89 17.80 19.95
C PRO A 83 -3.57 17.69 18.58
N ARG A 84 -3.82 18.83 17.93
CA ARG A 84 -4.38 18.83 16.59
C ARG A 84 -3.35 18.29 15.61
N VAL A 85 -3.69 17.19 14.93
CA VAL A 85 -2.85 16.63 13.87
C VAL A 85 -2.98 17.50 12.61
N PRO A 86 -1.87 17.98 12.02
CA PRO A 86 -1.93 18.74 10.78
C PRO A 86 -2.38 17.84 9.63
N LEU A 87 -3.37 18.28 8.86
CA LEU A 87 -3.85 17.53 7.70
C LEU A 87 -2.88 17.70 6.52
N PRO A 88 -2.36 16.60 5.94
CA PRO A 88 -1.49 16.71 4.78
C PRO A 88 -2.26 17.24 3.58
N VAL A 89 -1.60 18.13 2.81
CA VAL A 89 -2.19 18.72 1.62
C VAL A 89 -1.87 17.83 0.42
N VAL A 90 -2.92 17.46 -0.32
CA VAL A 90 -2.77 16.65 -1.54
C VAL A 90 -1.87 17.39 -2.54
N PRO A 91 -0.83 16.74 -3.09
CA PRO A 91 0.12 17.42 -3.96
C PRO A 91 -0.54 17.81 -5.28
N VAL A 92 -0.33 19.07 -5.67
CA VAL A 92 -0.71 19.61 -6.99
C VAL A 92 0.58 19.83 -7.78
N PHE A 93 0.58 19.43 -9.06
CA PHE A 93 1.76 19.47 -9.90
C PHE A 93 1.65 20.57 -10.96
N PRO A 94 2.35 21.71 -10.81
CA PRO A 94 2.50 22.69 -11.88
C PRO A 94 3.11 22.06 -13.14
N THR A 95 2.72 22.55 -14.32
CA THR A 95 3.09 21.97 -15.63
C THR A 95 4.58 21.78 -15.83
N ASN A 96 5.42 22.66 -15.26
CA ASN A 96 6.88 22.64 -15.43
C ASN A 96 7.62 21.86 -14.33
N THR A 97 6.91 21.27 -13.36
CA THR A 97 7.55 20.50 -12.28
C THR A 97 8.17 19.22 -12.84
N PRO A 98 9.47 18.95 -12.63
CA PRO A 98 10.11 17.70 -13.05
C PRO A 98 9.40 16.47 -12.48
N ILE A 99 9.36 15.36 -13.22
CA ILE A 99 8.73 14.11 -12.78
C ILE A 99 9.35 13.60 -11.47
N THR A 100 10.66 13.75 -11.29
CA THR A 100 11.37 13.40 -10.04
C THR A 100 10.75 14.08 -8.82
N ASP A 101 10.46 15.37 -8.95
CA ASP A 101 9.96 16.21 -7.87
C ASP A 101 8.49 15.92 -7.62
N ARG A 102 7.71 15.66 -8.68
CA ARG A 102 6.32 15.18 -8.55
C ARG A 102 6.25 13.86 -7.79
N LEU A 103 7.08 12.88 -8.15
CA LEU A 103 7.16 11.59 -7.48
C LEU A 103 7.59 11.75 -6.01
N TRP A 104 8.54 12.64 -5.73
CA TRP A 104 8.94 12.97 -4.37
C TRP A 104 7.80 13.61 -3.57
N LEU A 105 7.03 14.54 -4.14
CA LEU A 105 5.86 15.14 -3.49
C LEU A 105 4.78 14.10 -3.19
N VAL A 106 4.56 13.12 -4.07
CA VAL A 106 3.68 11.96 -3.81
C VAL A 106 4.20 11.16 -2.62
N GLN A 107 5.50 10.84 -2.59
CA GLN A 107 6.10 10.12 -1.47
C GLN A 107 5.97 10.91 -0.17
N LYS A 108 6.27 12.22 -0.19
CA LYS A 108 6.16 13.10 0.97
C LYS A 108 4.73 13.10 1.52
N TYR A 109 3.73 13.23 0.67
CA TYR A 109 2.32 13.17 1.08
C TYR A 109 1.99 11.85 1.79
N MET A 110 2.44 10.70 1.26
CA MET A 110 2.26 9.40 1.92
C MET A 110 3.01 9.32 3.25
N SER A 111 4.20 9.90 3.35
CA SER A 111 4.98 9.97 4.58
C SER A 111 4.31 10.85 5.64
N ASP A 112 3.69 11.97 5.24
CA ASP A 112 2.93 12.85 6.13
C ASP A 112 1.67 12.16 6.70
N LEU A 113 1.08 11.19 5.97
CA LEU A 113 0.01 10.32 6.50
C LEU A 113 0.51 9.33 7.57
N GLN A 114 1.81 9.05 7.59
CA GLN A 114 2.49 8.11 8.49
C GLN A 114 2.21 6.62 8.20
N TYR A 115 3.16 5.77 8.61
CA TYR A 115 2.97 4.32 8.55
C TYR A 115 2.06 3.86 9.70
N ASN A 116 1.09 2.99 9.40
CA ASN A 116 0.15 2.52 10.41
C ASN A 116 0.74 1.42 11.33
N HIS A 117 1.01 1.82 12.57
CA HIS A 117 1.51 0.98 13.66
C HIS A 117 0.44 0.51 14.66
N THR A 118 -0.84 0.83 14.44
CA THR A 118 -1.92 0.55 15.41
C THR A 118 -2.35 -0.92 15.48
N GLY A 119 -1.90 -1.74 14.52
CA GLY A 119 -2.36 -3.13 14.35
C GLY A 119 -3.73 -3.26 13.65
N THR A 120 -4.43 -2.15 13.43
CA THR A 120 -5.71 -2.11 12.69
C THR A 120 -5.54 -1.35 11.38
N GLN A 121 -5.67 -2.04 10.25
CA GLN A 121 -5.71 -1.42 8.93
C GLN A 121 -7.03 -0.66 8.76
N PHE A 122 -6.97 0.62 8.40
CA PHE A 122 -8.14 1.48 8.33
C PHE A 122 -8.90 1.40 7.01
N PHE A 123 -8.22 1.13 5.89
CA PHE A 123 -8.82 1.09 4.57
C PHE A 123 -8.77 -0.33 3.99
N GLU A 124 -9.92 -0.94 3.72
CA GLU A 124 -9.97 -2.29 3.15
C GLU A 124 -9.54 -2.27 1.66
N ILE A 125 -8.43 -2.93 1.34
CA ILE A 125 -7.97 -3.07 -0.05
C ILE A 125 -8.21 -4.49 -0.57
N ARG A 126 -9.23 -4.64 -1.42
CA ARG A 126 -9.53 -5.90 -2.13
C ARG A 126 -8.81 -5.94 -3.47
N LYS A 127 -7.73 -6.72 -3.58
CA LYS A 127 -6.85 -6.78 -4.78
C LYS A 127 -7.56 -7.17 -6.07
N ASN A 128 -8.67 -7.91 -5.98
CA ASN A 128 -9.43 -8.39 -7.13
C ASN A 128 -10.49 -7.38 -7.60
N ARG A 129 -10.65 -6.23 -6.93
CA ARG A 129 -11.55 -5.17 -7.39
C ARG A 129 -11.04 -4.58 -8.72
N PRO A 130 -11.96 -4.16 -9.61
CA PRO A 130 -11.60 -3.34 -10.75
C PRO A 130 -10.83 -2.08 -10.34
N LEU A 131 -10.01 -1.54 -11.25
CA LEU A 131 -9.20 -0.35 -11.00
C LEU A 131 -10.02 0.85 -10.51
N THR A 132 -11.26 1.01 -11.00
CA THR A 132 -12.20 2.05 -10.55
C THR A 132 -12.47 1.95 -9.05
N GLY A 133 -12.77 0.75 -8.53
CA GLY A 133 -13.01 0.54 -7.10
C GLY A 133 -11.75 0.72 -6.25
N LEU A 134 -10.56 0.45 -6.79
CA LEU A 134 -9.29 0.76 -6.13
C LEU A 134 -9.05 2.27 -6.06
N ILE A 135 -9.41 3.02 -7.11
CA ILE A 135 -9.35 4.49 -7.13
C ILE A 135 -10.29 5.10 -6.08
N ASP A 136 -11.49 4.56 -5.89
CA ASP A 136 -12.39 5.06 -4.85
C ASP A 136 -11.83 4.83 -3.44
N SER A 137 -11.09 3.73 -3.23
CA SER A 137 -10.35 3.50 -1.99
C SER A 137 -9.24 4.55 -1.79
N ALA A 138 -8.54 4.94 -2.86
CA ALA A 138 -7.53 6.02 -2.77
C ALA A 138 -8.15 7.38 -2.42
N LYS A 139 -9.33 7.70 -2.98
CA LYS A 139 -10.05 8.93 -2.63
C LYS A 139 -10.49 8.94 -1.17
N GLU A 140 -10.89 7.78 -0.64
CA GLU A 140 -11.23 7.63 0.78
C GLU A 140 -10.00 7.85 1.68
N ILE A 141 -8.83 7.31 1.31
CA ILE A 141 -7.57 7.58 2.02
C ILE A 141 -7.27 9.08 2.07
N ILE A 142 -7.46 9.80 0.96
CA ILE A 142 -7.25 11.25 0.90
C ILE A 142 -8.25 11.99 1.79
N ARG A 143 -9.51 11.59 1.78
CA ARG A 143 -10.59 12.23 2.54
C ARG A 143 -10.40 12.08 4.05
N GLU A 144 -10.04 10.88 4.51
CA GLU A 144 -9.93 10.57 5.93
C GLU A 144 -8.54 10.87 6.50
N ALA A 145 -7.51 10.93 5.65
CA ALA A 145 -6.14 11.32 6.00
C ALA A 145 -5.55 10.55 7.20
N LEU A 146 -5.85 9.24 7.30
CA LEU A 146 -5.36 8.36 8.36
C LEU A 146 -4.07 7.61 7.95
N PRO A 147 -3.30 7.08 8.92
CA PRO A 147 -2.12 6.27 8.66
C PRO A 147 -2.38 5.05 7.78
N ILE A 148 -1.43 4.77 6.88
CA ILE A 148 -1.53 3.71 5.87
C ILE A 148 -0.40 2.69 5.97
N LYS A 149 -0.63 1.48 5.41
CA LYS A 149 0.36 0.42 5.24
C LYS A 149 0.81 0.33 3.78
N CYS A 150 1.70 -0.63 3.49
CA CYS A 150 2.34 -0.78 2.20
C CYS A 150 1.35 -0.99 1.03
N LEU A 151 0.28 -1.77 1.23
CA LEU A 151 -0.70 -2.02 0.17
C LEU A 151 -1.56 -0.78 -0.12
N GLU A 152 -2.05 -0.10 0.90
CA GLU A 152 -2.81 1.16 0.77
C GLU A 152 -1.98 2.24 0.07
N ALA A 153 -0.69 2.33 0.41
CA ALA A 153 0.26 3.25 -0.24
C ALA A 153 0.43 2.97 -1.74
N VAL A 154 0.44 1.70 -2.17
CA VAL A 154 0.51 1.36 -3.60
C VAL A 154 -0.72 1.86 -4.34
N ILE A 155 -1.92 1.66 -3.77
CA ILE A 155 -3.18 2.11 -4.38
C ILE A 155 -3.25 3.64 -4.45
N LEU A 156 -2.87 4.32 -3.36
CA LEU A 156 -2.81 5.77 -3.30
C LEU A 156 -1.79 6.34 -4.30
N ALA A 157 -0.59 5.76 -4.40
CA ALA A 157 0.43 6.19 -5.34
C ALA A 157 -0.02 6.01 -6.80
N ILE A 158 -0.72 4.91 -7.14
CA ILE A 158 -1.32 4.74 -8.47
C ILE A 158 -2.29 5.89 -8.77
N HIS A 159 -3.17 6.22 -7.83
CA HIS A 159 -4.13 7.31 -8.00
C HIS A 159 -3.44 8.66 -8.24
N LEU A 160 -2.48 9.03 -7.38
CA LEU A 160 -1.80 10.33 -7.43
C LEU A 160 -0.88 10.49 -8.66
N THR A 161 -0.47 9.39 -9.29
CA THR A 161 0.41 9.40 -10.47
C THR A 161 -0.33 9.22 -11.80
N ASN A 162 -1.66 9.05 -11.79
CA ASN A 162 -2.45 8.85 -13.01
C ASN A 162 -2.28 9.97 -14.05
N GLY A 163 -2.08 11.21 -13.61
CA GLY A 163 -1.90 12.39 -14.48
C GLY A 163 -0.46 12.66 -14.92
N MET A 164 0.48 11.73 -14.70
CA MET A 164 1.89 11.92 -15.05
C MET A 164 2.24 11.18 -16.36
N PRO A 165 2.20 11.85 -17.53
CA PRO A 165 2.50 11.19 -18.80
C PRO A 165 3.93 10.66 -18.82
N GLY A 166 4.12 9.46 -19.37
CA GLY A 166 5.42 8.79 -19.44
C GLY A 166 5.89 8.15 -18.14
N VAL A 167 5.09 8.17 -17.06
CA VAL A 167 5.34 7.40 -15.83
C VAL A 167 4.61 6.06 -15.91
N GLU A 168 5.37 5.01 -16.13
CA GLU A 168 4.91 3.63 -16.07
C GLU A 168 4.97 3.11 -14.63
N ARG A 169 4.00 2.27 -14.27
CA ARG A 169 3.75 1.86 -12.88
C ARG A 169 3.51 0.36 -12.82
N PHE A 170 4.15 -0.32 -11.87
CA PHE A 170 4.03 -1.76 -11.72
C PHE A 170 4.28 -2.16 -10.25
N PRO A 171 3.47 -3.05 -9.67
CA PRO A 171 3.67 -3.47 -8.29
C PRO A 171 4.88 -4.38 -8.16
N ILE A 172 5.73 -4.15 -7.15
CA ILE A 172 6.84 -5.02 -6.78
C ILE A 172 6.52 -5.62 -5.41
N SER A 173 6.28 -6.93 -5.38
CA SER A 173 5.95 -7.68 -4.16
C SER A 173 7.15 -8.46 -3.65
N PHE A 174 7.37 -8.42 -2.34
CA PHE A 174 8.42 -9.15 -1.63
C PHE A 174 7.80 -10.13 -0.66
N LYS A 175 8.33 -11.35 -0.65
CA LYS A 175 8.11 -12.35 0.41
C LYS A 175 9.47 -12.62 1.06
N SER A 176 9.64 -12.16 2.29
CA SER A 176 10.87 -12.38 3.07
C SER A 176 10.59 -13.31 4.24
N GLN A 177 11.65 -13.87 4.81
CA GLN A 177 11.57 -14.71 5.99
C GLN A 177 12.57 -14.19 7.03
N PHE A 178 12.11 -14.01 8.27
CA PHE A 178 12.94 -13.66 9.41
C PHE A 178 12.61 -14.62 10.56
N GLY A 179 13.60 -15.43 10.96
CA GLY A 179 13.35 -16.59 11.82
C GLY A 179 12.34 -17.56 11.19
N SER A 180 11.32 -17.94 11.96
CA SER A 180 10.20 -18.78 11.47
C SER A 180 9.13 -17.98 10.72
N THR A 181 9.19 -16.64 10.73
CA THR A 181 8.08 -15.83 10.24
C THR A 181 8.29 -15.35 8.81
N VAL A 182 7.22 -15.42 8.02
CA VAL A 182 7.16 -14.91 6.65
C VAL A 182 6.52 -13.53 6.65
N HIS A 183 7.22 -12.55 6.09
CA HIS A 183 6.70 -11.21 5.87
C HIS A 183 6.38 -10.98 4.40
N ARG A 184 5.32 -10.22 4.15
CA ARG A 184 4.93 -9.79 2.82
C ARG A 184 4.97 -8.27 2.77
N HIS A 185 5.60 -7.74 1.74
CA HIS A 185 5.72 -6.31 1.51
C HIS A 185 5.48 -5.98 0.04
N VAL A 186 5.03 -4.76 -0.25
CA VAL A 186 4.78 -4.31 -1.62
C VAL A 186 5.12 -2.83 -1.75
N VAL A 187 5.70 -2.46 -2.89
CA VAL A 187 5.92 -1.07 -3.30
C VAL A 187 5.46 -0.88 -4.74
N LEU A 188 5.24 0.36 -5.15
CA LEU A 188 4.94 0.71 -6.53
C LEU A 188 6.25 1.04 -7.25
N GLY A 189 6.72 0.12 -8.08
CA GLY A 189 7.80 0.39 -9.02
C GLY A 189 7.35 1.42 -10.05
N VAL A 190 8.21 2.40 -10.32
CA VAL A 190 8.00 3.42 -11.34
C VAL A 190 9.10 3.37 -12.38
N TYR A 191 8.74 3.55 -13.65
CA TYR A 191 9.69 3.68 -14.75
C TYR A 191 9.36 4.89 -15.59
N CYS A 192 10.35 5.73 -15.85
CA CYS A 192 10.19 6.91 -16.69
C CYS A 192 11.55 7.29 -17.29
N GLY A 193 11.59 7.60 -18.59
CA GLY A 193 12.80 8.08 -19.26
C GLY A 193 14.01 7.13 -19.18
N GLY A 194 13.79 5.81 -19.16
CA GLY A 194 14.89 4.84 -19.08
C GLY A 194 15.40 4.57 -17.65
N ARG A 195 14.79 5.16 -16.64
CA ARG A 195 15.17 5.01 -15.22
C ARG A 195 14.04 4.42 -14.42
N TYR A 196 14.41 3.68 -13.39
CA TYR A 196 13.55 3.03 -12.40
C TYR A 196 13.64 3.76 -11.07
N GLY A 197 12.55 3.73 -10.33
CA GLY A 197 12.44 4.17 -8.95
C GLY A 197 11.30 3.42 -8.26
N ALA A 198 10.94 3.82 -7.05
CA ALA A 198 9.81 3.24 -6.33
C ALA A 198 9.12 4.26 -5.41
N LEU A 199 7.81 4.10 -5.25
CA LEU A 199 6.97 4.77 -4.25
C LEU A 199 6.42 3.73 -3.29
N GLY A 200 6.29 4.06 -2.01
CA GLY A 200 5.65 3.15 -1.05
C GLY A 200 5.79 3.58 0.40
N MET A 201 5.25 2.75 1.29
CA MET A 201 5.33 2.96 2.74
C MET A 201 5.80 1.68 3.42
N SER A 202 6.72 1.81 4.37
CA SER A 202 7.31 0.70 5.13
C SER A 202 7.63 1.17 6.54
N ARG A 203 7.72 0.22 7.48
CA ARG A 203 8.29 0.45 8.81
C ARG A 203 9.77 0.83 8.76
N ARG A 204 10.45 0.51 7.64
CA ARG A 204 11.86 0.80 7.41
C ARG A 204 12.03 1.67 6.17
N GLU A 205 12.79 2.74 6.31
CA GLU A 205 13.01 3.73 5.24
C GLU A 205 13.72 3.13 4.02
N ASP A 206 14.59 2.14 4.23
CA ASP A 206 15.34 1.48 3.18
C ASP A 206 14.48 0.54 2.30
N LEU A 207 13.23 0.26 2.70
CA LEU A 207 12.30 -0.63 2.02
C LEU A 207 11.08 0.09 1.41
N MET A 208 11.14 1.40 1.20
CA MET A 208 10.06 2.20 0.60
C MET A 208 10.52 2.96 -0.64
N TYR A 209 10.56 4.30 -0.59
CA TYR A 209 10.95 5.18 -1.68
C TYR A 209 12.33 4.83 -2.25
N LYS A 210 12.43 4.87 -3.57
CA LYS A 210 13.70 4.87 -4.30
C LYS A 210 13.64 5.96 -5.37
N PRO A 211 14.65 6.86 -5.43
CA PRO A 211 14.68 7.92 -6.43
C PRO A 211 14.69 7.34 -7.86
N LEU A 212 14.20 8.12 -8.82
CA LEU A 212 14.11 7.73 -10.24
C LEU A 212 15.49 7.84 -10.94
N GLU A 213 16.45 7.06 -10.50
CA GLU A 213 17.85 7.11 -10.96
C GLU A 213 18.43 5.76 -11.42
N PHE A 214 17.73 4.66 -11.13
CA PHE A 214 18.26 3.31 -11.35
C PHE A 214 18.10 2.89 -12.81
N LYS A 215 19.17 2.41 -13.45
CA LYS A 215 19.12 1.93 -14.84
C LYS A 215 18.50 0.54 -14.99
N ALA A 216 18.44 -0.23 -13.91
CA ALA A 216 17.91 -1.58 -13.86
C ALA A 216 17.29 -1.87 -12.49
N LEU A 217 16.32 -2.77 -12.48
CA LEU A 217 15.86 -3.39 -11.23
C LEU A 217 16.92 -4.42 -10.81
N THR A 218 17.31 -4.42 -9.53
CA THR A 218 18.22 -5.42 -8.95
C THR A 218 17.54 -6.08 -7.75
N LEU A 219 17.48 -7.42 -7.71
CA LEU A 219 17.00 -8.21 -6.59
C LEU A 219 18.17 -9.05 -6.08
N ASN A 220 18.52 -8.91 -4.81
CA ASN A 220 19.46 -9.80 -4.15
C ASN A 220 18.66 -10.83 -3.35
N MET A 221 18.24 -11.92 -4.00
CA MET A 221 17.59 -13.03 -3.29
C MET A 221 18.66 -13.97 -2.71
N ILE A 222 18.59 -14.26 -1.41
CA ILE A 222 19.57 -15.03 -0.62
C ILE A 222 19.74 -16.51 -1.09
N LYS A 223 19.02 -16.96 -2.14
CA LYS A 223 19.02 -18.36 -2.60
C LYS A 223 19.40 -18.59 -4.06
N LEU A 224 19.86 -17.58 -4.78
CA LEU A 224 20.34 -17.71 -6.16
C LEU A 224 21.68 -16.99 -6.29
N SER A 225 22.59 -17.49 -7.12
CA SER A 225 23.79 -16.73 -7.46
C SER A 225 23.37 -15.34 -7.95
N THR A 226 24.06 -14.30 -7.48
CA THR A 226 23.77 -12.89 -7.79
C THR A 226 23.58 -12.64 -9.29
N ASP A 227 24.29 -13.38 -10.13
CA ASP A 227 24.20 -13.32 -11.59
C ASP A 227 22.92 -13.93 -12.16
N GLY A 228 22.39 -15.00 -11.56
CA GLY A 228 21.15 -15.65 -11.99
C GLY A 228 19.92 -14.78 -11.74
N VAL A 229 19.87 -14.12 -10.57
CA VAL A 229 18.77 -13.21 -10.24
C VAL A 229 18.80 -11.97 -11.13
N ARG A 230 19.99 -11.42 -11.40
CA ARG A 230 20.14 -10.28 -12.30
C ARG A 230 19.61 -10.58 -13.70
N LYS A 231 19.94 -11.74 -14.27
CA LYS A 231 19.47 -12.14 -15.61
C LYS A 231 17.95 -12.29 -15.69
N GLU A 232 17.34 -12.96 -14.71
CA GLU A 232 15.88 -13.11 -14.64
C GLU A 232 15.18 -11.76 -14.45
N LEU A 233 15.78 -10.84 -13.69
CA LEU A 233 15.20 -9.52 -13.48
C LEU A 233 15.37 -8.59 -14.68
N GLU A 234 16.49 -8.67 -15.40
CA GLU A 234 16.64 -7.98 -16.69
C GLU A 234 15.67 -8.54 -17.74
N LYS A 235 15.39 -9.84 -17.70
CA LYS A 235 14.35 -10.49 -18.51
C LYS A 235 12.96 -10.01 -18.12
N TYR A 236 12.60 -10.03 -16.84
CA TYR A 236 11.33 -9.51 -16.34
C TYR A 236 11.17 -8.02 -16.67
N SER A 237 12.22 -7.21 -16.51
CA SER A 237 12.23 -5.80 -16.89
C SER A 237 12.03 -5.60 -18.40
N ARG A 238 12.59 -6.49 -19.24
CA ARG A 238 12.32 -6.51 -20.68
C ARG A 238 10.88 -6.93 -20.99
N GLU A 239 10.35 -7.93 -20.29
CA GLU A 239 8.97 -8.38 -20.45
C GLU A 239 7.96 -7.32 -20.01
N VAL A 240 8.21 -6.62 -18.89
CA VAL A 240 7.40 -5.48 -18.44
C VAL A 240 7.40 -4.39 -19.50
N ARG A 241 8.59 -3.99 -20.00
CA ARG A 241 8.71 -3.02 -21.11
C ARG A 241 8.02 -3.49 -22.40
N ALA A 242 8.07 -4.79 -22.71
CA ALA A 242 7.45 -5.36 -23.90
C ALA A 242 5.92 -5.40 -23.78
N LYS A 243 5.39 -5.86 -22.62
CA LYS A 243 3.96 -5.86 -22.30
C LYS A 243 3.39 -4.44 -22.26
N MET A 244 4.18 -3.46 -21.81
CA MET A 244 3.80 -2.05 -21.82
C MET A 244 3.73 -1.48 -23.24
N LYS A 245 4.61 -1.90 -24.16
CA LYS A 245 4.53 -1.53 -25.58
C LYS A 245 3.35 -2.16 -26.32
N THR A 246 2.98 -3.40 -26.01
CA THR A 246 1.84 -4.08 -26.63
C THR A 246 0.49 -3.68 -26.06
N SER A 247 0.45 -3.16 -24.82
CA SER A 247 -0.76 -2.58 -24.21
C SER A 247 -1.05 -1.14 -24.67
N GLY A 248 -0.30 -0.63 -25.64
CA GLY A 248 -0.49 0.69 -26.22
C GLY A 248 -1.86 0.81 -26.87
N ILE A 249 -2.81 1.41 -26.13
CA ILE A 249 -3.89 2.19 -26.73
C ILE A 249 -3.19 3.18 -27.65
N VAL A 250 -3.38 3.00 -28.95
CA VAL A 250 -2.92 3.90 -29.99
C VAL A 250 -3.38 5.30 -29.61
N SER A 251 -2.41 6.18 -29.32
CA SER A 251 -2.65 7.61 -29.31
C SER A 251 -2.93 8.04 -30.75
N GLU A 252 -4.16 7.83 -31.23
CA GLU A 252 -4.64 8.62 -32.36
C GLU A 252 -4.72 10.07 -31.86
N ARG A 253 -3.85 10.93 -32.41
CA ARG A 253 -4.04 12.36 -32.29
C ARG A 253 -5.41 12.68 -32.90
N PRO A 254 -6.31 13.38 -32.21
CA PRO A 254 -7.49 13.94 -32.87
C PRO A 254 -7.00 14.83 -34.03
N PRO A 255 -7.61 14.76 -35.23
CA PRO A 255 -7.27 15.67 -36.30
C PRO A 255 -7.45 17.11 -35.81
N LEU A 256 -6.42 17.92 -36.04
CA LEU A 256 -6.45 19.37 -35.75
C LEU A 256 -7.65 19.97 -36.47
N VAL A 257 -8.65 20.42 -35.71
CA VAL A 257 -9.74 21.23 -36.25
C VAL A 257 -9.12 22.53 -36.76
N PRO A 258 -9.23 22.87 -38.06
CA PRO A 258 -8.71 24.13 -38.55
C PRO A 258 -9.44 25.30 -37.88
N PRO A 259 -8.74 26.40 -37.57
CA PRO A 259 -9.35 27.55 -36.92
C PRO A 259 -10.47 28.13 -37.79
N PRO A 260 -11.55 28.67 -37.18
CA PRO A 260 -12.65 29.27 -37.93
C PRO A 260 -12.15 30.42 -38.79
N SER A 261 -12.58 30.43 -40.05
CA SER A 261 -12.32 31.49 -41.01
C SER A 261 -12.83 32.82 -40.47
N SER A 262 -11.96 33.83 -40.46
CA SER A 262 -12.29 35.19 -40.05
C SER A 262 -13.45 35.76 -40.88
N PRO A 263 -14.35 36.56 -40.30
CA PRO A 263 -15.46 37.14 -41.05
C PRO A 263 -14.94 38.02 -42.20
N ARG A 264 -15.52 37.79 -43.38
CA ARG A 264 -15.27 38.53 -44.62
C ARG A 264 -15.58 40.02 -44.38
N LYS A 265 -14.60 40.90 -44.60
CA LYS A 265 -14.83 42.35 -44.62
C LYS A 265 -15.80 42.67 -45.77
N GLU A 266 -16.99 43.13 -45.44
CA GLU A 266 -17.87 43.80 -46.39
C GLU A 266 -17.19 45.09 -46.88
N THR A 267 -17.14 45.26 -48.19
CA THR A 267 -16.81 46.55 -48.82
C THR A 267 -18.06 47.07 -49.51
N PRO A 268 -18.26 48.41 -49.49
CA PRO A 268 -19.59 49.00 -49.54
C PRO A 268 -20.16 49.05 -50.96
N GLY A 269 -21.47 48.79 -51.06
CA GLY A 269 -22.24 48.99 -52.27
C GLY A 269 -22.30 50.47 -52.66
N ARG A 270 -22.00 50.73 -53.94
CA ARG A 270 -22.34 51.96 -54.65
C ARG A 270 -23.87 52.13 -54.67
N LEU A 271 -24.35 53.26 -54.21
CA LEU A 271 -25.67 53.80 -54.54
C LEU A 271 -25.44 55.06 -55.40
N ASN A 272 -26.23 55.17 -56.46
CA ASN A 272 -26.44 56.41 -57.23
C ASN A 272 -27.13 57.46 -56.37
#